data_AF-A0A8J3D692-F1
#
_entry.id   AF-A0A8J3D692-F1
#
_cell.length_a   1.000
_cell.length_b   1.000
_cell.length_c   1.000
_cell.angle_alpha   90.00
_cell.angle_beta   90.00
_cell.angle_gamma   90.00
#
_symmetry.space_group_name_H-M   'P 1'
#
loop_
_entity.id
_entity.type
_entity.pdbx_description
1 polymer ?
#
loop_
_entity_poly.entity_id
_entity_poly.type
_entity_poly.pdbx_seq_one_letter_code
_entity_poly.pdbx_strand_id
1 'polypeptide(L)'
;MAEIHATPQQAAARHDDVPVDGGAAQRKQIWKVFIILSVITAFEFLIAFTMQTSMLKVAIFVGLTVVKAFYIVAEFMHLKHEVKSLIWSILIPVIFVIWLLLALMLEGGSIFEAR
;
A
#
# COMPACT_ATOMS: atom_id res chain seq x y z
N MET A 1 61.38 -9.13 -20.77
CA MET A 1 60.47 -8.98 -21.92
C MET A 1 59.28 -9.87 -21.66
N ALA A 2 58.05 -9.43 -21.47
CA ALA A 2 57.50 -8.10 -21.28
C ALA A 2 56.34 -8.32 -20.30
N GLU A 3 56.33 -7.47 -19.28
CA GLU A 3 55.30 -7.35 -18.26
C GLU A 3 53.91 -7.30 -18.92
N ILE A 4 52.97 -8.08 -18.40
CA ILE A 4 51.55 -7.96 -18.74
C ILE A 4 51.09 -6.63 -18.13
N HIS A 5 51.30 -5.57 -18.90
CA HIS A 5 50.89 -4.21 -18.58
C HIS A 5 49.37 -4.09 -18.78
N ALA A 6 48.61 -4.67 -17.85
CA ALA A 6 47.22 -4.28 -17.68
C ALA A 6 47.21 -2.78 -17.37
N THR A 7 46.76 -2.01 -18.35
CA THR A 7 46.71 -0.55 -18.25
C THR A 7 45.74 -0.18 -17.12
N PRO A 8 46.07 0.76 -16.22
CA PRO A 8 45.14 1.24 -15.18
C PRO A 8 43.83 1.82 -15.76
N GLN A 9 43.81 2.11 -17.06
CA GLN A 9 42.66 2.59 -17.82
C GLN A 9 41.53 1.56 -17.99
N GLN A 10 41.82 0.25 -17.98
CA GLN A 10 40.83 -0.80 -18.28
C GLN A 10 40.01 -1.27 -17.07
N ALA A 11 40.40 -0.91 -15.84
CA ALA A 11 39.63 -1.18 -14.64
C ALA A 11 38.60 -0.08 -14.31
N ALA A 12 38.84 1.16 -14.76
CA ALA A 12 38.00 2.32 -14.43
C ALA A 12 36.81 2.55 -15.38
N ALA A 13 36.77 1.88 -16.55
CA ALA A 13 35.78 2.12 -17.59
C ALA A 13 34.63 1.10 -17.63
N ARG A 14 34.51 0.21 -16.63
CA ARG A 14 33.44 -0.80 -16.56
C ARG A 14 32.42 -0.57 -15.45
N HIS A 15 32.21 0.69 -15.07
CA HIS A 15 31.02 1.07 -14.35
C HIS A 15 29.99 1.52 -15.38
N ASP A 16 29.44 0.52 -16.09
CA ASP A 16 28.35 0.71 -17.05
C ASP A 16 27.24 1.50 -16.34
N ASP A 17 27.09 2.73 -16.80
CA ASP A 17 25.97 3.63 -16.70
C ASP A 17 24.65 2.85 -16.84
N VAL A 18 24.09 2.41 -15.71
CA VAL A 18 22.71 1.94 -15.65
C VAL A 18 21.83 3.13 -16.03
N PRO A 19 21.14 3.13 -17.18
CA PRO A 19 20.27 4.24 -17.54
C PRO A 19 19.09 4.25 -16.56
N VAL A 20 19.05 5.25 -15.67
CA VAL A 20 17.97 5.43 -14.67
C VAL A 20 16.75 6.07 -15.34
N ASP A 21 16.38 5.62 -16.53
CA ASP A 21 15.32 6.25 -17.34
C ASP A 21 13.98 5.48 -17.28
N GLY A 22 13.85 4.49 -16.39
CA GLY A 22 12.64 3.67 -16.27
C GLY A 22 11.54 4.18 -15.32
N GLY A 23 11.78 5.21 -14.51
CA GLY A 23 10.90 5.54 -13.36
C GLY A 23 9.91 6.71 -13.53
N ALA A 24 10.03 7.49 -14.60
CA ALA A 24 9.29 8.75 -14.74
C ALA A 24 7.78 8.56 -14.96
N ALA A 25 7.38 7.54 -15.73
CA ALA A 25 5.98 7.25 -16.01
C ALA A 25 5.22 6.77 -14.76
N GLN A 26 5.84 5.88 -13.97
CA GLN A 26 5.26 5.36 -12.73
C GLN A 26 5.13 6.45 -11.66
N ARG A 27 6.14 7.31 -11.50
CA ARG A 27 6.08 8.48 -10.61
C ARG A 27 4.93 9.42 -10.96
N LYS A 28 4.67 9.64 -12.24
CA LYS A 28 3.58 10.51 -12.71
C LYS A 28 2.20 9.93 -12.39
N GLN A 29 2.04 8.61 -12.49
CA GLN A 29 0.80 7.94 -12.11
C GLN A 29 0.55 8.03 -10.60
N ILE A 30 1.57 7.73 -9.78
CA ILE A 30 1.51 7.87 -8.31
C ILE A 30 1.05 9.27 -7.92
N TRP A 31 1.65 10.31 -8.53
CA TRP A 31 1.33 11.69 -8.21
C TRP A 31 -0.10 12.08 -8.62
N LYS A 32 -0.58 11.58 -9.76
CA LYS A 32 -1.97 11.80 -10.21
C LYS A 32 -2.98 11.22 -9.22
N VAL A 33 -2.73 10.00 -8.76
CA VAL A 33 -3.60 9.27 -7.83
C VAL A 33 -3.57 9.90 -6.44
N PHE A 34 -2.37 10.27 -5.98
CA PHE A 34 -2.17 11.00 -4.73
C PHE A 34 -2.97 12.32 -4.71
N ILE A 35 -2.95 13.10 -5.79
CA ILE A 35 -3.72 14.34 -5.88
C ILE A 35 -5.22 14.08 -5.85
N ILE A 36 -5.72 13.10 -6.62
CA ILE A 36 -7.15 12.75 -6.60
C ILE A 36 -7.60 12.40 -5.18
N LEU A 37 -6.85 11.53 -4.49
CA LEU A 37 -7.18 11.08 -3.14
C LEU A 37 -7.05 12.18 -2.11
N SER A 38 -6.04 13.05 -2.24
CA SER A 38 -5.83 14.20 -1.37
C SER A 38 -7.00 15.18 -1.48
N VAL A 39 -7.47 15.47 -2.69
CA VAL A 39 -8.63 16.35 -2.93
C VAL A 39 -9.91 15.74 -2.35
N ILE A 40 -10.18 14.46 -2.61
CA ILE A 40 -11.36 13.77 -2.05
C ILE A 40 -11.32 13.81 -0.51
N THR A 41 -10.16 13.52 0.08
CA THR A 41 -9.97 13.53 1.54
C THR A 41 -10.14 14.93 2.13
N ALA A 42 -9.60 15.97 1.47
CA ALA A 42 -9.77 17.35 1.91
C ALA A 42 -11.25 17.79 1.87
N PHE A 43 -11.98 17.37 0.83
CA PHE A 43 -13.41 17.65 0.69
C PHE A 43 -14.24 16.93 1.76
N GLU A 44 -13.89 15.67 2.05
CA GLU A 44 -14.50 14.87 3.11
C GLU A 44 -14.32 15.50 4.49
N PHE A 45 -13.11 15.98 4.80
CA PHE A 45 -12.85 16.74 6.03
C PHE A 45 -13.66 18.04 6.09
N LEU A 46 -13.76 18.78 4.98
CA LEU A 46 -14.54 20.03 4.93
C LEU A 46 -16.02 19.80 5.23
N ILE A 47 -16.63 18.74 4.68
CA ILE A 47 -18.00 18.34 5.00
C ILE A 47 -18.10 17.91 6.48
N ALA A 48 -17.10 17.18 6.97
CA ALA A 48 -17.07 16.74 8.35
C ALA A 48 -16.99 17.91 9.36
N PHE A 49 -16.35 19.03 9.01
CA PHE A 49 -16.27 20.21 9.88
C PHE A 49 -17.49 21.15 9.75
N THR A 50 -18.16 21.18 8.60
CA THR A 50 -19.29 22.10 8.35
C THR A 50 -20.67 21.53 8.75
N MET A 51 -20.84 20.21 8.75
CA MET A 51 -22.12 19.57 9.07
C MET A 51 -22.21 19.14 10.54
N GLN A 52 -23.33 19.44 11.20
CA GLN A 52 -23.61 18.99 12.58
C GLN A 52 -23.59 17.46 12.67
N THR A 53 -23.07 16.95 13.79
CA THR A 53 -22.88 15.52 14.03
C THR A 53 -24.23 14.79 14.04
N SER A 54 -24.48 14.07 12.95
CA SER A 54 -25.63 13.19 12.79
C SER A 54 -25.16 11.80 12.34
N MET A 55 -25.99 10.77 12.54
CA MET A 55 -25.71 9.41 12.06
C MET A 55 -25.44 9.36 10.55
N LEU A 56 -26.07 10.26 9.77
CA LEU A 56 -25.82 10.40 8.33
C LEU A 56 -24.39 10.84 8.02
N LYS A 57 -23.84 11.80 8.78
CA LYS A 57 -22.45 12.25 8.61
C LYS A 57 -21.47 11.11 8.90
N VAL A 58 -21.70 10.32 9.94
CA VAL A 58 -20.86 9.17 10.28
C VAL A 58 -20.90 8.12 9.16
N ALA A 59 -22.10 7.80 8.65
CA ALA A 59 -22.26 6.84 7.57
C ALA A 59 -21.56 7.29 6.27
N ILE A 60 -21.69 8.56 5.91
CA ILE A 60 -21.03 9.16 4.72
C ILE A 60 -19.52 9.14 4.88
N PHE A 61 -19.01 9.50 6.06
CA PHE A 61 -17.58 9.51 6.34
C PHE A 61 -16.98 8.11 6.24
N VAL A 62 -17.59 7.13 6.92
CA VAL A 62 -17.15 5.72 6.85
C VAL A 62 -17.21 5.21 5.41
N GLY A 63 -18.31 5.47 4.69
CA GLY A 63 -18.48 5.04 3.30
C GLY A 63 -17.40 5.61 2.36
N LEU A 64 -17.17 6.91 2.41
CA LEU A 64 -16.12 7.56 1.60
C LEU A 64 -14.71 7.07 2.01
N THR A 65 -14.48 6.80 3.29
CA THR A 65 -13.21 6.24 3.75
C THR A 65 -12.96 4.84 3.16
N VAL A 66 -14.00 3.99 3.09
CA VAL A 66 -13.89 2.67 2.44
C VAL A 66 -13.63 2.80 0.95
N VAL A 67 -14.33 3.70 0.26
CA VAL A 67 -14.12 3.95 -1.18
C VAL A 67 -12.69 4.42 -1.44
N LYS A 68 -12.16 5.34 -0.62
CA LYS A 68 -10.77 5.81 -0.76
C LYS A 68 -9.77 4.68 -0.54
N ALA A 69 -10.02 3.82 0.46
CA ALA A 69 -9.14 2.69 0.75
C ALA A 69 -9.10 1.69 -0.42
N PHE A 70 -10.26 1.41 -1.03
CA PHE A 70 -10.32 0.58 -2.23
C PHE A 70 -9.57 1.22 -3.41
N TYR A 71 -9.72 2.53 -3.62
CA TYR A 71 -9.03 3.26 -4.68
C TYR A 71 -7.49 3.26 -4.48
N ILE A 72 -7.03 3.39 -3.23
CA ILE A 72 -5.61 3.28 -2.87
C ILE A 72 -5.08 1.88 -3.20
N VAL A 73 -5.78 0.82 -2.79
CA VAL A 73 -5.34 -0.55 -3.03
C VAL A 73 -5.37 -0.90 -4.52
N ALA A 74 -6.42 -0.51 -5.24
CA ALA A 74 -6.52 -0.77 -6.68
C ALA A 74 -5.37 -0.11 -7.47
N GLU A 75 -5.05 1.13 -7.13
CA GLU A 75 -4.21 1.98 -7.97
C GLU A 75 -2.73 2.04 -7.51
N PHE A 76 -2.45 2.02 -6.20
CA PHE A 76 -1.07 1.98 -5.70
C PHE A 76 -0.48 0.58 -5.64
N MET A 77 -1.29 -0.48 -5.63
CA MET A 77 -0.77 -1.85 -5.67
C MET A 77 -0.69 -2.47 -7.07
N HIS A 78 -0.95 -1.71 -8.14
CA HIS A 78 -0.83 -2.18 -9.54
C HIS A 78 -1.58 -3.51 -9.77
N LEU A 79 -2.74 -3.69 -9.11
CA LEU A 79 -3.25 -5.05 -8.89
C LEU A 79 -4.04 -5.66 -10.06
N LYS A 80 -4.18 -4.96 -11.18
CA LYS A 80 -5.23 -5.32 -12.14
C LYS A 80 -4.82 -6.39 -13.15
N HIS A 81 -3.53 -6.59 -13.44
CA HIS A 81 -3.12 -7.50 -14.52
C HIS A 81 -2.01 -8.53 -14.20
N GLU A 82 -1.16 -8.40 -13.17
CA GLU A 82 -0.03 -9.35 -12.94
C GLU A 82 0.08 -9.98 -11.52
N VAL A 83 -0.79 -9.62 -10.59
CA VAL A 83 -0.47 -9.62 -9.14
C VAL A 83 -1.39 -10.49 -8.27
N LYS A 84 -1.98 -11.55 -8.82
CA LYS A 84 -2.80 -12.46 -7.98
C LYS A 84 -2.01 -12.90 -6.74
N SER A 85 -0.69 -13.04 -6.88
CA SER A 85 0.27 -13.28 -5.79
C SER A 85 0.24 -12.22 -4.67
N LEU A 86 0.13 -10.92 -4.98
CA LEU A 86 0.05 -9.87 -3.95
C LEU A 86 -1.29 -9.86 -3.22
N ILE A 87 -2.39 -10.22 -3.88
CA ILE A 87 -3.68 -10.41 -3.20
C ILE A 87 -3.56 -11.55 -2.18
N TRP A 88 -2.97 -12.67 -2.57
CA TRP A 88 -2.75 -13.80 -1.66
C TRP A 88 -1.81 -13.45 -0.50
N SER A 89 -0.77 -12.64 -0.71
CA SER A 89 0.14 -12.23 0.37
C SER A 89 -0.50 -11.32 1.41
N ILE A 90 -1.61 -10.64 1.08
CA ILE A 90 -2.38 -9.80 2.00
C ILE A 90 -3.53 -10.59 2.62
N LEU A 91 -4.19 -11.43 1.83
CA LEU A 91 -5.37 -12.18 2.27
C LEU A 91 -5.01 -13.24 3.32
N ILE A 92 -3.89 -13.96 3.15
CA ILE A 92 -3.43 -14.98 4.10
C ILE A 92 -3.20 -14.41 5.51
N PRO A 93 -2.39 -13.33 5.72
CA PRO A 93 -2.18 -12.78 7.05
C PRO A 93 -3.45 -12.19 7.67
N VAL A 94 -4.35 -11.59 6.87
CA VAL A 94 -5.63 -11.08 7.38
C VAL A 94 -6.52 -12.20 7.91
N ILE A 95 -6.65 -13.30 7.16
CA ILE A 95 -7.40 -14.48 7.58
C ILE A 95 -6.79 -15.08 8.85
N PHE A 96 -5.46 -15.16 8.91
CA PHE A 96 -4.75 -15.67 10.10
C PHE A 96 -5.04 -14.84 11.34
N VAL A 97 -5.04 -13.51 11.24
CA VAL A 97 -5.36 -12.60 12.37
C VAL A 97 -6.81 -12.78 12.82
N ILE A 98 -7.77 -12.84 11.90
CA ILE A 98 -9.20 -13.06 12.24
C ILE A 98 -9.38 -14.40 12.93
N TRP A 99 -8.75 -15.46 12.40
CA TRP A 99 -8.79 -16.79 13.00
C TRP A 99 -8.20 -16.79 14.42
N LEU A 100 -7.06 -16.11 14.63
CA LEU A 100 -6.42 -16.00 15.93
C LEU A 100 -7.26 -15.21 16.94
N LEU A 101 -7.93 -14.13 16.52
CA LEU A 101 -8.87 -13.39 17.37
C LEU A 101 -10.05 -14.26 17.81
N LEU A 102 -10.62 -15.04 16.89
CA LEU A 102 -11.72 -15.95 17.21
C LEU A 102 -11.26 -17.07 18.16
N ALA A 103 -10.10 -17.68 17.89
CA ALA A 103 -9.53 -18.70 18.74
C ALA A 103 -9.25 -18.16 20.16
N LEU A 104 -8.71 -16.95 20.28
CA LEU A 104 -8.45 -16.32 21.57
C LEU A 104 -9.73 -15.94 22.31
N MET A 105 -10.79 -15.53 21.61
CA MET A 105 -12.09 -15.29 22.25
C MET A 105 -12.74 -16.57 22.78
N LEU A 106 -12.66 -17.67 22.01
CA LEU A 106 -13.23 -18.96 22.42
C LEU A 106 -12.45 -19.58 23.58
N GLU A 107 -11.13 -19.63 23.48
CA GLU A 107 -10.26 -20.15 24.54
C GLU A 107 -10.24 -19.21 25.77
N GLY A 108 -10.21 -17.89 25.55
CA GLY A 108 -10.29 -16.92 26.64
C GLY A 108 -11.61 -17.00 27.41
N GLY A 109 -12.72 -17.29 26.71
CA GLY A 109 -14.02 -17.51 27.32
C GLY A 109 -14.10 -18.83 28.10
N SER A 110 -13.56 -19.92 27.54
CA SER A 110 -13.58 -21.23 28.21
C SER A 110 -12.78 -21.24 29.52
N ILE A 111 -11.66 -20.49 29.59
CA ILE A 111 -10.85 -20.38 30.81
C ILE A 111 -11.59 -19.59 31.91
N PHE A 112 -12.45 -18.63 31.55
CA PHE A 112 -13.24 -17.86 32.51
C PHE A 112 -14.39 -18.68 33.11
N GLU A 113 -14.94 -19.63 32.36
CA GLU A 113 -16.02 -20.52 32.81
C GLU A 113 -15.49 -21.77 33.56
N ALA A 114 -14.24 -22.16 33.31
CA ALA A 114 -13.56 -23.26 34.00
C ALA A 114 -13.00 -22.90 35.40
N ARG A 115 -13.19 -21.67 35.88
CA ARG A 115 -12.78 -21.18 37.20
C ARG A 115 -13.98 -20.85 38.07
#